data_AF-A0A5E4JHN2-F1
#
_entry.id   AF-A0A5E4JHN2-F1
#
_cell.length_a   1.000
_cell.length_b   1.000
_cell.length_c   1.000
_cell.angle_alpha   90.00
_cell.angle_beta   90.00
_cell.angle_gamma   90.00
#
_symmetry.space_group_name_H-M   'P 1'
#
loop_
_entity.id
_entity.type
_entity.pdbx_description
1 polymer ?
#
loop_
_entity_poly.entity_id
_entity_poly.type
_entity_poly.pdbx_seq_one_letter_code
_entity_poly.pdbx_strand_id
1 'polypeptide(L)'
;MNLLSHLFLGLTLGEILGLELFEAVLGSVVPDLDYLFGIEHRTFMHSLTLLLIIVLLFYKKNKRKVISFGITYSSHIMLDVLTTEGVQILWPFGGYYTYQFFNSLDLIPNLAVLIICAVLLLNKNLIREKLSEIKPATIRTTVYAALSAVILLSIPAYYLQLSSCKTASLNEVLINPGNYNEACIKTEGIICSEPDTYSSSSGNEYKIFNLCNDNSSVKVWMLTTITDLSLKENDQISLIGVFTTRYLNSSGYELYKIKNVNFSGQHN
;
A
#
# COMPACT_ATOMS: atom_id res chain seq x y z
N MET A 1 1.33 8.09 3.75
CA MET A 1 0.95 9.30 4.54
C MET A 1 1.62 10.48 3.86
N ASN A 2 1.59 11.69 4.42
CA ASN A 2 2.40 12.77 3.86
C ASN A 2 3.86 12.72 4.39
N LEU A 3 4.78 13.32 3.62
CA LEU A 3 6.21 13.37 3.95
C LEU A 3 6.49 13.90 5.36
N LEU A 4 5.70 14.88 5.83
CA LEU A 4 5.89 15.48 7.15
C LEU A 4 5.62 14.48 8.28
N SER A 5 4.56 13.68 8.16
CA SER A 5 4.23 12.62 9.11
C SER A 5 5.30 11.52 9.13
N HIS A 6 5.83 11.13 7.97
CA HIS A 6 6.94 10.17 7.89
C HIS A 6 8.21 10.72 8.56
N LEU A 7 8.59 11.95 8.23
CA LEU A 7 9.75 12.62 8.81
C LEU A 7 9.66 12.72 10.33
N PHE A 8 8.51 13.18 10.86
CA PHE A 8 8.29 13.32 12.30
C PHE A 8 8.35 11.97 13.02
N LEU A 9 7.76 10.92 12.44
CA LEU A 9 7.84 9.58 13.02
C LEU A 9 9.29 9.08 13.05
N GLY A 10 10.03 9.23 11.96
CA GLY A 10 11.44 8.86 11.89
C GLY A 10 12.31 9.58 12.93
N LEU A 11 12.14 10.90 13.06
CA LEU A 11 12.82 11.71 14.09
C LEU A 11 12.45 11.25 15.51
N THR A 12 11.16 10.99 15.76
CA THR A 12 10.66 10.55 17.05
C THR A 12 11.25 9.20 17.45
N LEU A 13 11.27 8.23 16.53
CA LEU A 13 11.91 6.94 16.75
C LEU A 13 13.41 7.07 16.96
N GLY A 14 14.07 7.91 16.15
CA GLY A 14 15.50 8.19 16.26
C GLY A 14 15.88 8.72 17.63
N GLU A 15 15.14 9.72 18.12
CA GLU A 15 15.31 10.26 19.47
C GLU A 15 15.01 9.19 20.52
N ILE A 16 13.80 8.61 20.55
CA ILE A 16 13.39 7.73 21.66
C ILE A 16 14.28 6.49 21.78
N LEU A 17 14.70 5.92 20.66
CA LEU A 17 15.50 4.69 20.63
C LEU A 17 17.02 4.96 20.66
N GLY A 18 17.45 6.23 20.70
CA GLY A 18 18.88 6.59 20.73
C GLY A 18 19.64 6.20 19.45
N LEU A 19 18.96 6.27 18.31
CA LEU A 19 19.52 5.95 17.00
C LEU A 19 20.35 7.13 16.45
N GLU A 20 21.08 6.88 15.37
CA GLU A 20 21.80 7.95 14.65
C GLU A 20 20.78 8.81 13.89
N LEU A 21 20.60 10.06 14.34
CA LEU A 21 19.48 10.90 13.90
C LEU A 21 19.52 11.22 12.40
N PHE A 22 20.71 11.40 11.84
CA PHE A 22 20.87 11.66 10.41
C PHE A 22 20.34 10.50 9.57
N GLU A 23 20.73 9.27 9.90
CA GLU A 23 20.24 8.07 9.22
C GLU A 23 18.75 7.79 9.50
N ALA A 24 18.25 8.19 10.67
CA ALA A 24 16.83 8.11 11.00
C ALA A 24 15.99 9.03 10.09
N VAL A 25 16.48 10.25 9.81
CA VAL A 25 15.86 11.18 8.85
C VAL A 25 15.97 10.65 7.44
N LEU A 26 17.14 10.13 7.04
CA LEU A 26 17.29 9.54 5.71
C LEU A 26 16.33 8.37 5.51
N GLY A 27 16.23 7.47 6.48
CA GLY A 27 15.33 6.31 6.37
C GLY A 27 13.85 6.70 6.26
N SER A 28 13.44 7.81 6.88
CA SER A 28 12.05 8.29 6.77
C SER A 28 11.73 9.07 5.51
N VAL A 29 12.74 9.59 4.79
CA VAL A 29 12.56 10.42 3.59
C VAL A 29 12.86 9.66 2.30
N VAL A 30 13.87 8.77 2.30
CA VAL A 30 14.33 8.08 1.09
C VAL A 30 13.22 7.38 0.30
N PRO A 31 12.24 6.70 0.92
CA PRO A 31 11.14 6.11 0.17
C PRO A 31 10.39 7.11 -0.72
N ASP A 32 10.10 8.31 -0.23
CA ASP A 32 9.38 9.38 -0.95
C ASP A 32 10.25 10.16 -1.96
N LEU A 33 11.54 9.80 -2.12
CA LEU A 33 12.35 10.40 -3.18
C LEU A 33 11.98 9.87 -4.57
N ASP A 34 11.17 8.81 -4.66
CA ASP A 34 10.60 8.30 -5.90
C ASP A 34 9.89 9.39 -6.74
N TYR A 35 9.19 10.32 -6.08
CA TYR A 35 8.60 11.51 -6.70
C TYR A 35 9.61 12.37 -7.46
N LEU A 36 10.86 12.44 -7.02
CA LEU A 36 11.91 13.22 -7.67
C LEU A 36 12.55 12.49 -8.84
N PHE A 37 12.58 11.16 -8.78
CA PHE A 37 13.25 10.31 -9.78
C PHE A 37 12.31 9.81 -10.88
N GLY A 38 11.01 10.14 -10.81
CA GLY A 38 10.01 9.65 -11.76
C GLY A 38 9.82 8.13 -11.68
N ILE A 39 10.12 7.54 -10.52
CA ILE A 39 9.84 6.15 -10.21
C ILE A 39 8.38 6.08 -9.75
N GLU A 40 7.68 5.01 -10.13
CA GLU A 40 6.31 4.81 -9.68
C GLU A 40 6.24 4.78 -8.15
N HIS A 41 5.40 5.65 -7.58
CA HIS A 41 5.32 5.82 -6.14
C HIS A 41 4.78 4.56 -5.45
N ARG A 42 5.34 4.20 -4.29
CA ARG A 42 4.94 3.03 -3.47
C ARG A 42 5.25 1.65 -4.06
N THR A 43 6.19 1.59 -5.00
CA THR A 43 6.69 0.34 -5.60
C THR A 43 8.06 -0.03 -5.04
N PHE A 44 9.10 0.06 -5.87
CA PHE A 44 10.49 -0.30 -5.56
C PHE A 44 11.01 0.40 -4.29
N MET A 45 10.81 1.72 -4.17
CA MET A 45 11.28 2.51 -3.03
C MET A 45 10.48 2.28 -1.74
N HIS A 46 9.32 1.64 -1.78
CA HIS A 46 8.54 1.28 -0.58
C HIS A 46 8.54 -0.23 -0.31
N SER A 47 9.52 -0.94 -0.88
CA SER A 47 9.65 -2.39 -0.73
C SER A 47 10.61 -2.79 0.40
N LEU A 48 10.26 -3.88 1.08
CA LEU A 48 11.20 -4.54 1.99
C LEU A 48 12.37 -5.17 1.24
N THR A 49 12.20 -5.52 -0.04
CA THR A 49 13.26 -6.04 -0.90
C THR A 49 14.41 -5.03 -1.01
N LEU A 50 14.10 -3.76 -1.35
CA LEU A 50 15.11 -2.71 -1.43
C LEU A 50 15.75 -2.45 -0.06
N LEU A 51 14.94 -2.39 0.99
CA LEU A 51 15.46 -2.20 2.34
C LEU A 51 16.45 -3.32 2.72
N LEU A 52 16.12 -4.58 2.45
CA LEU A 52 16.99 -5.73 2.73
C LEU A 52 18.31 -5.62 1.95
N ILE A 53 18.26 -5.24 0.67
CA ILE A 53 19.46 -5.03 -0.15
C ILE A 53 20.35 -3.95 0.47
N ILE A 54 19.80 -2.79 0.82
CA ILE A 54 20.54 -1.69 1.46
C ILE A 54 21.16 -2.18 2.77
N VAL A 55 20.39 -2.85 3.63
CA VAL A 55 20.90 -3.37 4.90
C VAL A 55 22.06 -4.33 4.65
N LEU A 56 21.91 -5.32 3.78
CA LEU A 56 22.96 -6.31 3.50
C LEU A 56 24.25 -5.68 2.96
N LEU A 57 24.15 -4.69 2.07
CA LEU A 57 25.30 -4.00 1.47
C LEU A 57 26.08 -3.17 2.49
N PHE A 58 25.38 -2.49 3.42
CA PHE A 58 26.02 -1.53 4.32
C PHE A 58 26.23 -2.05 5.75
N TYR A 59 25.62 -3.18 6.14
CA TYR A 59 25.64 -3.67 7.53
C TYR A 59 27.05 -3.88 8.08
N LYS A 60 27.97 -4.42 7.26
CA LYS A 60 29.37 -4.65 7.67
C LYS A 60 30.18 -3.36 7.85
N LYS A 61 29.76 -2.25 7.23
CA LYS A 61 30.49 -0.97 7.28
C LYS A 61 30.16 -0.18 8.54
N ASN A 62 28.87 0.00 8.85
CA ASN A 62 28.45 0.67 10.08
C ASN A 62 27.08 0.16 10.55
N LYS A 63 27.11 -0.78 11.49
CA LYS A 63 25.90 -1.44 12.01
C LYS A 63 24.91 -0.44 12.62
N ARG A 64 25.37 0.56 13.37
CA ARG A 64 24.48 1.49 14.09
C ARG A 64 23.72 2.40 13.13
N LYS A 65 24.43 2.96 12.15
CA LYS A 65 23.86 3.78 11.07
C LYS A 65 22.82 3.01 10.26
N VAL A 66 23.17 1.79 9.82
CA VAL A 66 22.27 0.95 9.01
C VAL A 66 21.03 0.52 9.78
N ILE A 67 21.17 0.21 11.08
CA ILE A 67 20.02 -0.09 11.94
C ILE A 67 19.11 1.13 12.09
N SER A 68 19.68 2.32 12.27
CA SER A 68 18.91 3.58 12.37
C SER A 68 18.07 3.82 11.10
N PHE A 69 18.74 3.72 9.95
CA PHE A 69 18.09 3.81 8.64
C PHE A 69 17.00 2.76 8.48
N GLY A 70 17.29 1.49 8.79
CA GLY A 70 16.36 0.41 8.54
C GLY A 70 15.11 0.44 9.42
N ILE A 71 15.22 0.83 10.69
CA ILE A 71 14.07 0.99 11.59
C ILE A 71 13.14 2.10 11.06
N THR A 72 13.70 3.24 10.69
CA THR A 72 12.92 4.40 10.23
C THR A 72 12.32 4.20 8.83
N TYR A 73 13.05 3.55 7.92
CA TYR A 73 12.52 3.10 6.63
C TYR A 73 11.37 2.11 6.80
N SER A 74 11.53 1.12 7.69
CA SER A 74 10.45 0.17 7.97
C SER A 74 9.22 0.87 8.54
N SER A 75 9.41 1.88 9.40
CA SER A 75 8.30 2.68 9.95
C SER A 75 7.59 3.51 8.88
N HIS A 76 8.32 3.95 7.85
CA HIS A 76 7.73 4.63 6.70
C HIS A 76 6.80 3.68 5.94
N ILE A 77 7.31 2.53 5.49
CA ILE A 77 6.51 1.48 4.82
C ILE A 77 5.30 1.13 5.66
N MET A 78 5.48 0.92 6.97
CA MET A 78 4.41 0.57 7.89
C MET A 78 3.28 1.60 7.89
N LEU A 79 3.59 2.90 7.93
CA LEU A 79 2.58 3.94 7.86
C LEU A 79 1.78 3.90 6.55
N ASP A 80 2.42 3.58 5.44
CA ASP A 80 1.74 3.50 4.15
C ASP A 80 0.89 2.24 4.01
N VAL A 81 1.27 1.12 4.62
CA VAL A 81 0.41 -0.07 4.68
C VAL A 81 -0.91 0.22 5.41
N LEU A 82 -0.93 1.18 6.35
CA LEU A 82 -2.18 1.57 7.02
C LEU A 82 -3.12 2.40 6.11
N THR A 83 -2.60 2.95 5.01
CA THR A 83 -3.37 3.80 4.10
C THR A 83 -4.19 2.99 3.08
N THR A 84 -5.20 3.62 2.47
CA THR A 84 -6.05 3.00 1.43
C THR A 84 -5.31 2.64 0.15
N GLU A 85 -4.24 3.34 -0.19
CA GLU A 85 -3.51 3.09 -1.44
C GLU A 85 -2.48 1.95 -1.27
N GLY A 86 -1.97 1.72 -0.05
CA GLY A 86 -1.06 0.61 0.26
C GLY A 86 0.32 0.73 -0.38
N VAL A 87 1.12 -0.34 -0.28
CA VAL A 87 2.48 -0.43 -0.87
C VAL A 87 2.79 -1.83 -1.38
N GLN A 88 3.65 -1.95 -2.38
CA GLN A 88 4.17 -3.24 -2.85
C GLN A 88 5.34 -3.71 -1.98
N ILE A 89 5.03 -4.20 -0.78
CA ILE A 89 6.01 -4.64 0.23
C ILE A 89 7.06 -5.61 -0.36
N LEU A 90 6.64 -6.51 -1.24
CA LEU A 90 7.48 -7.57 -1.83
C LEU A 90 7.90 -7.29 -3.28
N TRP A 91 7.84 -6.03 -3.74
CA TRP A 91 8.23 -5.66 -5.11
C TRP A 91 9.56 -6.34 -5.54
N PRO A 92 9.65 -6.86 -6.78
CA PRO A 92 8.66 -6.78 -7.87
C PRO A 92 7.58 -7.88 -7.81
N PHE A 93 7.47 -8.60 -6.70
CA PHE A 93 6.52 -9.69 -6.54
C PHE A 93 5.31 -9.28 -5.72
N GLY A 94 4.15 -9.86 -6.03
CA GLY A 94 2.91 -9.63 -5.28
C GLY A 94 2.21 -8.31 -5.63
N GLY A 95 1.11 -8.03 -4.91
CA GLY A 95 0.29 -6.83 -5.11
C GLY A 95 0.51 -5.78 -4.04
N TYR A 96 -0.39 -4.79 -4.01
CA TYR A 96 -0.41 -3.76 -2.97
C TYR A 96 -0.99 -4.31 -1.66
N TYR A 97 -0.23 -4.14 -0.59
CA TYR A 97 -0.63 -4.50 0.76
C TYR A 97 -1.18 -3.26 1.48
N THR A 98 -2.40 -3.37 2.00
CA THR A 98 -3.12 -2.27 2.65
C THR A 98 -4.08 -2.79 3.73
N TYR A 99 -4.21 -2.05 4.83
CA TYR A 99 -5.26 -2.22 5.84
C TYR A 99 -6.47 -1.31 5.62
N GLN A 100 -6.36 -0.33 4.71
CA GLN A 100 -7.44 0.59 4.33
C GLN A 100 -8.05 1.38 5.51
N PHE A 101 -7.24 1.77 6.50
CA PHE A 101 -7.77 2.51 7.65
C PHE A 101 -8.08 3.97 7.34
N PHE A 102 -7.30 4.62 6.46
CA PHE A 102 -7.45 6.04 6.12
C PHE A 102 -6.76 6.39 4.79
N ASN A 103 -7.08 7.52 4.16
CA ASN A 103 -6.34 7.97 2.96
C ASN A 103 -5.04 8.68 3.35
N SER A 104 -4.06 8.65 2.46
CA SER A 104 -2.74 9.23 2.72
C SER A 104 -2.75 10.77 2.86
N LEU A 105 -3.75 11.44 2.30
CA LEU A 105 -3.91 12.90 2.33
C LEU A 105 -4.89 13.40 3.41
N ASP A 106 -5.55 12.49 4.14
CA ASP A 106 -6.54 12.87 5.14
C ASP A 106 -5.90 13.67 6.29
N LEU A 107 -6.51 14.79 6.68
CA LEU A 107 -5.97 15.69 7.71
C LEU A 107 -5.86 14.99 9.08
N ILE A 108 -6.93 14.28 9.48
CA ILE A 108 -7.05 13.68 10.81
C ILE A 108 -5.94 12.66 11.11
N PRO A 109 -5.67 11.62 10.28
CA PRO A 109 -4.62 10.65 10.57
C PRO A 109 -3.22 11.28 10.57
N ASN A 110 -2.93 12.20 9.63
CA ASN A 110 -1.64 12.90 9.60
C ASN A 110 -1.45 13.74 10.89
N LEU A 111 -2.47 14.49 11.32
CA LEU A 111 -2.43 15.27 12.56
C LEU A 111 -2.30 14.37 13.80
N ALA A 112 -2.99 13.23 13.83
CA ALA A 112 -2.89 12.26 14.92
C ALA A 112 -1.45 11.73 15.06
N VAL A 113 -0.80 11.35 13.96
CA VAL A 113 0.62 10.93 13.97
C VAL A 113 1.51 12.04 14.52
N LEU A 114 1.31 13.29 14.08
CA LEU A 114 2.11 14.43 14.56
C LEU A 114 1.91 14.70 16.05
N ILE A 115 0.68 14.66 16.55
CA ILE A 115 0.37 14.84 17.98
C ILE A 115 1.00 13.72 18.81
N ILE A 116 0.87 12.47 18.38
CA ILE A 116 1.48 11.32 19.05
C ILE A 116 3.00 11.49 19.10
N CYS A 117 3.63 11.85 17.97
CA CYS A 117 5.06 12.12 17.90
C CYS A 117 5.48 13.25 18.84
N ALA A 118 4.74 14.36 18.88
CA ALA A 118 5.01 15.47 19.78
C ALA A 118 4.92 15.06 21.26
N VAL A 119 3.86 14.34 21.65
CA VAL A 119 3.70 13.83 23.01
C VAL A 119 4.85 12.91 23.39
N LEU A 120 5.24 11.99 22.51
CA LEU A 120 6.35 11.08 22.76
C LEU A 120 7.70 11.83 22.88
N LEU A 121 7.94 12.85 22.05
CA LEU A 121 9.14 13.69 22.12
C LEU A 121 9.20 14.54 23.39
N LEU A 122 8.08 15.12 23.82
CA LEU A 122 8.00 15.88 25.08
C LEU A 122 8.30 15.00 26.30
N ASN A 123 7.97 13.72 26.22
CA ASN A 123 8.22 12.74 27.27
C ASN A 123 9.49 11.90 27.04
N LYS A 124 10.36 12.29 26.10
CA LYS A 124 11.46 11.42 25.64
C LYS A 124 12.44 11.02 26.74
N ASN A 125 12.70 11.88 27.72
CA ASN A 125 13.65 11.58 28.81
C ASN A 125 13.10 10.47 29.71
N LEU A 126 11.83 10.59 30.12
CA LEU A 126 11.14 9.58 30.91
C LEU A 126 11.03 8.25 30.16
N ILE A 127 10.72 8.30 28.86
CA ILE A 127 10.64 7.09 28.02
C ILE A 127 12.02 6.45 27.89
N ARG A 128 13.09 7.23 27.64
CA ARG A 128 14.47 6.72 27.54
C ARG A 128 14.94 6.12 28.86
N GLU A 129 14.62 6.72 29.99
CA GLU A 129 14.93 6.20 31.33
C GLU A 129 14.29 4.81 31.51
N LYS A 130 12.97 4.72 31.29
CA LYS A 130 12.24 3.43 31.37
C LYS A 130 12.76 2.40 30.37
N LEU A 131 13.12 2.83 29.17
CA LEU A 131 13.73 1.94 28.16
C LEU A 131 15.13 1.48 28.60
N SER A 132 15.92 2.32 29.26
CA SER A 132 17.27 1.96 29.70
C SER A 132 17.29 0.86 30.78
N GLU A 133 16.21 0.72 31.53
CA GLU A 133 16.00 -0.39 32.47
C GLU A 133 15.82 -1.73 31.76
N ILE A 134 15.37 -1.71 30.50
CA ILE A 134 15.19 -2.89 29.67
C ILE A 134 16.51 -3.18 28.96
N LYS A 135 16.90 -4.46 28.90
CA LYS A 135 18.11 -4.87 28.17
C LYS A 135 18.06 -4.34 26.73
N PRO A 136 19.13 -3.66 26.22
CA PRO A 136 19.14 -3.11 24.86
C PRO A 136 18.92 -4.14 23.75
N ALA A 137 19.26 -5.41 24.02
CA ALA A 137 18.93 -6.51 23.11
C ALA A 137 17.41 -6.71 23.00
N THR A 138 16.70 -6.72 24.13
CA THR A 138 15.25 -6.90 24.21
C THR A 138 14.49 -5.77 23.52
N ILE A 139 14.88 -4.50 23.71
CA ILE A 139 14.23 -3.37 23.03
C ILE A 139 14.36 -3.51 21.52
N ARG A 140 15.57 -3.79 21.03
CA ARG A 140 15.82 -3.95 19.60
C ARG A 140 14.99 -5.10 19.03
N THR A 141 14.97 -6.26 19.69
CA THR A 141 14.14 -7.38 19.24
C THR A 141 12.65 -7.06 19.26
N THR A 142 12.16 -6.33 20.26
CA THR A 142 10.74 -5.94 20.35
C THR A 142 10.36 -4.96 19.25
N VAL A 143 11.18 -3.95 18.97
CA VAL A 143 10.94 -2.99 17.88
C VAL A 143 10.95 -3.71 16.53
N TYR A 144 11.94 -4.57 16.28
CA TYR A 144 11.97 -5.37 15.06
C TYR A 144 10.78 -6.30 14.96
N ALA A 145 10.40 -6.97 16.05
CA ALA A 145 9.25 -7.86 16.07
C ALA A 145 7.95 -7.10 15.81
N ALA A 146 7.77 -5.89 16.38
CA ALA A 146 6.57 -5.08 16.15
C ALA A 146 6.47 -4.60 14.70
N LEU A 147 7.56 -4.03 14.15
CA LEU A 147 7.61 -3.60 12.75
C LEU A 147 7.41 -4.78 11.79
N SER A 148 8.10 -5.89 12.06
CA SER A 148 7.96 -7.10 11.26
C SER A 148 6.58 -7.72 11.41
N ALA A 149 5.95 -7.69 12.58
CA ALA A 149 4.61 -8.24 12.79
C ALA A 149 3.57 -7.49 11.98
N VAL A 150 3.59 -6.15 11.95
CA VAL A 150 2.62 -5.38 11.13
C VAL A 150 2.79 -5.73 9.66
N ILE A 151 4.03 -5.82 9.18
CA ILE A 151 4.29 -6.18 7.78
C ILE A 151 3.92 -7.64 7.51
N LEU A 152 4.33 -8.58 8.35
CA LEU A 152 4.07 -10.00 8.19
C LEU A 152 2.59 -10.35 8.34
N LEU A 153 1.82 -9.59 9.14
CA LEU A 153 0.37 -9.76 9.27
C LEU A 153 -0.38 -9.16 8.07
N SER A 154 0.20 -8.17 7.38
CA SER A 154 -0.42 -7.59 6.19
C SER A 154 -0.49 -8.59 5.02
N ILE A 155 0.47 -9.52 4.95
CA ILE A 155 0.52 -10.53 3.89
C ILE A 155 -0.65 -11.54 4.00
N PRO A 156 -0.85 -12.26 5.13
CA PRO A 156 -2.03 -13.10 5.32
C PRO A 156 -3.34 -12.32 5.26
N ALA A 157 -3.38 -11.10 5.79
CA ALA A 157 -4.59 -10.27 5.71
C ALA A 157 -4.98 -10.00 4.25
N TYR A 158 -4.02 -9.66 3.39
CA TYR A 158 -4.22 -9.51 1.95
C TYR A 158 -4.75 -10.79 1.32
N TYR A 159 -4.10 -11.94 1.55
CA TYR A 159 -4.54 -13.22 0.98
C TYR A 159 -5.90 -13.67 1.51
N LEU A 160 -6.19 -13.44 2.80
CA LEU A 160 -7.51 -13.70 3.39
C LEU A 160 -8.58 -12.85 2.70
N GLN A 161 -8.27 -11.57 2.48
CA GLN A 161 -9.17 -10.64 1.79
C GLN A 161 -9.39 -10.99 0.32
N LEU A 162 -8.39 -11.57 -0.36
CA LEU A 162 -8.56 -12.11 -1.72
C LEU A 162 -9.38 -13.40 -1.71
N SER A 163 -9.11 -14.30 -0.76
CA SER A 163 -9.79 -15.60 -0.67
C SER A 163 -11.27 -15.50 -0.30
N SER A 164 -11.69 -14.39 0.32
CA SER A 164 -13.09 -14.13 0.68
C SER A 164 -13.92 -13.55 -0.47
N CYS A 165 -13.28 -13.17 -1.59
CA CYS A 165 -13.99 -12.65 -2.75
C CYS A 165 -14.75 -13.78 -3.47
N LYS A 166 -16.04 -13.56 -3.74
CA LYS A 166 -16.89 -14.53 -4.42
C LYS A 166 -16.44 -14.65 -5.87
N THR A 167 -16.21 -15.87 -6.35
CA THR A 167 -16.00 -16.08 -7.80
C THR A 167 -17.37 -16.11 -8.47
N ALA A 168 -17.62 -15.18 -9.38
CA ALA A 168 -18.88 -15.05 -10.09
C ALA A 168 -18.65 -14.58 -11.52
N SER A 169 -19.44 -15.12 -12.46
CA SER A 169 -19.38 -14.65 -13.85
C SER A 169 -19.99 -13.25 -13.97
N LEU A 170 -19.58 -12.49 -14.98
CA LEU A 170 -20.12 -11.15 -15.21
C LEU A 170 -21.65 -11.18 -15.41
N ASN A 171 -22.15 -12.15 -16.17
CA ASN A 171 -23.59 -12.35 -16.39
C ASN A 171 -24.34 -12.60 -15.08
N GLU A 172 -23.80 -13.46 -14.21
CA GLU A 172 -24.42 -13.77 -12.91
C GLU A 172 -24.52 -12.53 -12.01
N VAL A 173 -23.46 -11.73 -11.97
CA VAL A 173 -23.39 -10.49 -11.18
C VAL A 173 -24.43 -9.48 -11.67
N LEU A 174 -24.62 -9.37 -12.99
CA LEU A 174 -25.52 -8.39 -13.60
C LEU A 174 -26.99 -8.82 -13.60
N ILE A 175 -27.27 -10.12 -13.59
CA ILE A 175 -28.64 -10.64 -13.43
C ILE A 175 -29.15 -10.37 -12.01
N ASN A 176 -28.29 -10.49 -11.00
CA ASN A 176 -28.66 -10.33 -9.59
C ASN A 176 -27.78 -9.30 -8.84
N PRO A 177 -27.74 -8.04 -9.28
CA PRO A 177 -26.78 -7.05 -8.78
C PRO A 177 -26.96 -6.75 -7.28
N GLY A 178 -28.18 -6.91 -6.75
CA GLY A 178 -28.46 -6.73 -5.32
C GLY A 178 -27.69 -7.70 -4.41
N ASN A 179 -27.37 -8.91 -4.88
CA ASN A 179 -26.62 -9.92 -4.11
C ASN A 179 -25.11 -9.65 -4.08
N TYR A 180 -24.65 -8.77 -4.97
CA TYR A 180 -23.25 -8.46 -5.20
C TYR A 180 -22.90 -7.00 -4.90
N ASN A 181 -23.89 -6.14 -4.62
CA ASN A 181 -23.66 -4.74 -4.34
C ASN A 181 -22.76 -4.57 -3.09
N GLU A 182 -21.65 -3.87 -3.25
CA GLU A 182 -20.56 -3.71 -2.29
C GLU A 182 -19.81 -5.01 -1.91
N ALA A 183 -20.04 -6.11 -2.64
CA ALA A 183 -19.33 -7.36 -2.43
C ALA A 183 -17.99 -7.39 -3.19
N CYS A 184 -16.98 -8.01 -2.58
CA CYS A 184 -15.77 -8.37 -3.32
C CYS A 184 -16.06 -9.55 -4.25
N ILE A 185 -15.77 -9.38 -5.53
CA ILE A 185 -15.93 -10.43 -6.54
C ILE A 185 -14.63 -10.67 -7.30
N LYS A 186 -14.42 -11.92 -7.68
CA LYS A 186 -13.45 -12.34 -8.69
C LYS A 186 -14.23 -12.68 -9.96
N THR A 187 -13.94 -12.01 -11.06
CA THR A 187 -14.63 -12.21 -12.33
C THR A 187 -13.66 -12.18 -13.49
N GLU A 188 -14.07 -12.72 -14.63
CA GLU A 188 -13.28 -12.80 -15.86
C GLU A 188 -14.06 -12.21 -17.02
N GLY A 189 -13.35 -11.61 -17.97
CA GLY A 189 -13.95 -11.04 -19.17
C GLY A 189 -12.90 -10.50 -20.14
N ILE A 190 -13.38 -9.88 -21.21
CA ILE A 190 -12.56 -9.26 -22.25
C ILE A 190 -12.69 -7.75 -22.11
N ILE A 191 -11.58 -7.02 -22.21
CA ILE A 191 -11.62 -5.55 -22.28
C ILE A 191 -12.25 -5.17 -23.63
N CYS A 192 -13.43 -4.56 -23.62
CA CYS A 192 -14.23 -4.25 -24.81
C CYS A 192 -14.33 -2.75 -25.11
N SER A 193 -13.52 -1.94 -24.44
CA SER A 193 -13.32 -0.54 -24.79
C SER A 193 -11.86 -0.18 -24.63
N GLU A 194 -11.39 0.77 -25.43
CA GLU A 194 -10.07 1.36 -25.23
C GLU A 194 -9.95 1.91 -23.80
N PRO A 195 -8.91 1.52 -23.02
CA PRO A 195 -8.72 2.04 -21.67
C PRO A 195 -8.43 3.54 -21.68
N ASP A 196 -9.29 4.31 -21.02
CA ASP A 196 -9.14 5.75 -20.84
C ASP A 196 -8.45 6.05 -19.49
N THR A 197 -7.85 7.23 -19.36
CA THR A 197 -7.20 7.69 -18.12
C THR A 197 -7.99 8.83 -17.50
N TYR A 198 -8.29 8.69 -16.21
CA TYR A 198 -8.98 9.70 -15.43
C TYR A 198 -8.18 10.09 -14.19
N SER A 199 -7.91 11.38 -14.03
CA SER A 199 -7.30 11.92 -12.81
C SER A 199 -8.40 12.51 -11.92
N SER A 200 -8.52 12.00 -10.69
CA SER A 200 -9.46 12.55 -9.72
C SER A 200 -8.99 13.91 -9.18
N SER A 201 -9.90 14.64 -8.55
CA SER A 201 -9.57 15.88 -7.82
C SER A 201 -8.59 15.67 -6.66
N SER A 202 -8.47 14.44 -6.16
CA SER A 202 -7.47 14.06 -5.15
C SER A 202 -6.11 13.69 -5.74
N GLY A 203 -5.93 13.82 -7.06
CA GLY A 203 -4.68 13.50 -7.75
C GLY A 203 -4.45 12.01 -8.01
N ASN A 204 -5.45 11.16 -7.76
CA ASN A 204 -5.33 9.74 -8.07
C ASN A 204 -5.64 9.52 -9.55
N GLU A 205 -4.83 8.72 -10.22
CA GLU A 205 -5.05 8.34 -11.61
C GLU A 205 -5.71 6.96 -11.70
N TYR A 206 -6.69 6.85 -12.60
CA TYR A 206 -7.46 5.64 -12.83
C TYR A 206 -7.43 5.29 -14.31
N LYS A 207 -7.23 4.01 -14.63
CA LYS A 207 -7.62 3.44 -15.91
C LYS A 207 -9.10 3.06 -15.85
N ILE A 208 -9.86 3.56 -16.81
CA ILE A 208 -11.29 3.28 -16.96
C ILE A 208 -11.49 2.49 -18.24
N PHE A 209 -12.14 1.34 -18.15
CA PHE A 209 -12.49 0.54 -19.32
C PHE A 209 -13.74 -0.29 -19.05
N ASN A 210 -14.35 -0.84 -20.10
CA ASN A 210 -15.44 -1.77 -19.98
C ASN A 210 -14.91 -3.20 -20.04
N LEU A 211 -15.28 -4.01 -19.05
CA LEU A 211 -15.11 -5.45 -19.07
C LEU A 211 -16.39 -6.09 -19.61
N CYS A 212 -16.27 -6.87 -20.68
CA CYS A 212 -17.41 -7.54 -21.31
C CYS A 212 -17.35 -9.06 -21.20
N ASN A 213 -18.54 -9.66 -21.23
CA ASN A 213 -18.73 -11.08 -21.49
C ASN A 213 -20.04 -11.26 -22.29
N ASP A 214 -19.98 -11.89 -23.46
CA ASP A 214 -21.09 -12.06 -24.40
C ASP A 214 -21.88 -10.76 -24.68
N ASN A 215 -22.95 -10.53 -23.91
CA ASN A 215 -23.89 -9.42 -24.05
C ASN A 215 -23.91 -8.45 -22.86
N SER A 216 -22.97 -8.63 -21.94
CA SER A 216 -22.88 -7.91 -20.67
C SER A 216 -21.63 -7.06 -20.60
N SER A 217 -21.74 -5.87 -20.02
CA SER A 217 -20.59 -4.99 -19.77
C SER A 217 -20.64 -4.37 -18.39
N VAL A 218 -19.49 -4.29 -17.73
CA VAL A 218 -19.28 -3.52 -16.49
C VAL A 218 -18.14 -2.53 -16.69
N LYS A 219 -18.33 -1.31 -16.20
CA LYS A 219 -17.26 -0.32 -16.18
C LYS A 219 -16.32 -0.60 -15.03
N VAL A 220 -15.03 -0.69 -15.31
CA VAL A 220 -13.96 -0.94 -14.36
C VAL A 220 -13.23 0.36 -14.07
N TRP A 221 -13.06 0.68 -12.79
CA TRP A 221 -12.29 1.80 -12.27
C TRP A 221 -11.07 1.25 -11.53
N MET A 222 -9.92 1.22 -12.22
CA MET A 222 -8.69 0.66 -11.69
C MET A 222 -7.68 1.79 -11.42
N LEU A 223 -7.16 1.91 -10.21
CA LEU A 223 -6.03 2.81 -9.95
C LEU A 223 -4.85 2.42 -10.86
N THR A 224 -4.24 3.39 -11.54
CA THR A 224 -3.10 3.16 -12.43
C THR A 224 -1.95 2.47 -11.71
N THR A 225 -1.80 2.74 -10.41
CA THR A 225 -0.76 2.14 -9.58
C THR A 225 -0.89 0.63 -9.42
N ILE A 226 -2.08 0.03 -9.56
CA ILE A 226 -2.25 -1.40 -9.26
C ILE A 226 -1.43 -2.29 -10.20
N THR A 227 -1.18 -1.85 -11.45
CA THR A 227 -0.43 -2.62 -12.43
C THR A 227 0.26 -1.73 -13.47
N ASP A 228 1.54 -2.01 -13.76
CA ASP A 228 2.26 -1.51 -14.95
C ASP A 228 1.74 -2.11 -16.29
N LEU A 229 0.69 -2.94 -16.24
CA LEU A 229 0.23 -3.66 -17.42
C LEU A 229 -0.35 -2.67 -18.45
N SER A 230 0.18 -2.78 -19.68
CA SER A 230 -0.37 -2.12 -20.85
C SER A 230 -1.67 -2.84 -21.26
N LEU A 231 -2.75 -2.59 -20.52
CA LEU A 231 -4.08 -3.07 -20.88
C LEU A 231 -4.48 -2.51 -22.25
N LYS A 232 -4.99 -3.38 -23.12
CA LYS A 232 -5.48 -3.06 -24.45
C LYS A 232 -6.88 -3.64 -24.64
N GLU A 233 -7.62 -3.06 -25.59
CA GLU A 233 -8.86 -3.66 -26.06
C GLU A 233 -8.59 -5.09 -26.59
N ASN A 234 -9.53 -5.99 -26.31
CA ASN A 234 -9.49 -7.44 -26.55
C ASN A 234 -8.59 -8.27 -25.63
N ASP A 235 -7.93 -7.66 -24.65
CA ASP A 235 -7.21 -8.44 -23.64
C ASP A 235 -8.20 -9.24 -22.77
N GLN A 236 -7.95 -10.54 -22.63
CA GLN A 236 -8.70 -11.41 -21.72
C GLN A 236 -8.07 -11.34 -20.33
N ILE A 237 -8.86 -10.90 -19.34
CA ILE A 237 -8.38 -10.67 -17.98
C ILE A 237 -9.28 -11.31 -16.93
N SER A 238 -8.67 -11.71 -15.81
CA SER A 238 -9.30 -12.05 -14.53
C SER A 238 -9.01 -10.93 -13.55
N LEU A 239 -10.04 -10.34 -12.95
CA LEU A 239 -9.88 -9.25 -12.01
C LEU A 239 -10.63 -9.50 -10.70
N ILE A 240 -10.07 -8.96 -9.62
CA ILE A 240 -10.67 -8.99 -8.29
C ILE A 240 -10.97 -7.55 -7.88
N GLY A 241 -12.23 -7.24 -7.59
CA GLY A 241 -12.68 -5.89 -7.25
C GLY A 241 -13.94 -5.87 -6.41
N VAL A 242 -14.41 -4.69 -6.06
CA VAL A 242 -15.70 -4.49 -5.39
C VAL A 242 -16.74 -4.09 -6.43
N PHE A 243 -17.84 -4.84 -6.49
CA PHE A 243 -18.94 -4.53 -7.40
C PHE A 243 -19.88 -3.50 -6.76
N THR A 244 -20.37 -2.53 -7.52
CA THR A 244 -21.40 -1.59 -7.07
C THR A 244 -22.32 -1.17 -8.20
N THR A 245 -23.48 -0.67 -7.80
CA THR A 245 -24.51 -0.13 -8.69
C THR A 245 -24.53 1.40 -8.73
N ARG A 246 -23.67 2.08 -7.94
CA ARG A 246 -23.82 3.53 -7.65
C ARG A 246 -22.51 4.29 -7.34
N TYR A 247 -21.35 3.94 -7.89
CA TYR A 247 -20.10 4.59 -7.43
C TYR A 247 -20.08 6.11 -7.71
N LEU A 248 -20.70 6.59 -8.80
CA LEU A 248 -20.59 8.00 -9.23
C LEU A 248 -21.88 8.66 -9.73
N ASN A 249 -23.06 8.22 -9.27
CA ASN A 249 -24.36 8.61 -9.88
C ASN A 249 -24.45 8.31 -11.39
N SER A 250 -23.50 7.54 -11.93
CA SER A 250 -23.53 6.96 -13.25
C SER A 250 -24.64 5.92 -13.29
N SER A 251 -25.51 5.99 -14.30
CA SER A 251 -26.48 4.93 -14.58
C SER A 251 -25.73 3.70 -15.10
N GLY A 252 -25.29 2.79 -14.22
CA GLY A 252 -24.57 1.60 -14.65
C GLY A 252 -24.00 0.73 -13.53
N TYR A 253 -23.45 -0.41 -13.92
CA TYR A 253 -22.76 -1.35 -13.05
C TYR A 253 -21.25 -1.13 -13.12
N GLU A 254 -20.61 -1.12 -11.96
CA GLU A 254 -19.22 -0.70 -11.84
C GLU A 254 -18.42 -1.67 -10.97
N LEU A 255 -17.17 -1.89 -11.35
CA LEU A 255 -16.17 -2.56 -10.55
C LEU A 255 -15.11 -1.54 -10.16
N TYR A 256 -14.86 -1.40 -8.87
CA TYR A 256 -13.92 -0.44 -8.32
C TYR A 256 -13.06 -1.08 -7.22
N LYS A 257 -12.09 -0.35 -6.68
CA LYS A 257 -11.11 -0.89 -5.69
C LYS A 257 -10.51 -2.22 -6.18
N ILE A 258 -10.08 -2.23 -7.44
CA ILE A 258 -9.45 -3.40 -8.04
C ILE A 258 -8.22 -3.78 -7.20
N LYS A 259 -8.06 -5.05 -6.87
CA LYS A 259 -7.00 -5.56 -6.00
C LYS A 259 -5.96 -6.38 -6.74
N ASN A 260 -6.36 -6.96 -7.86
CA ASN A 260 -5.54 -7.84 -8.66
C ASN A 260 -6.14 -7.94 -10.07
N VAL A 261 -5.27 -7.93 -11.08
CA VAL A 261 -5.60 -8.20 -12.48
C VAL A 261 -4.56 -9.20 -13.00
N ASN A 262 -5.03 -10.30 -13.59
CA ASN A 262 -4.19 -11.28 -14.28
C ASN A 262 -4.69 -11.45 -15.70
N PHE A 263 -3.80 -11.57 -16.67
CA PHE A 263 -4.17 -12.01 -18.01
C PHE A 263 -4.59 -13.48 -17.99
N SER A 264 -5.79 -13.76 -18.47
CA SER A 264 -6.32 -15.11 -18.65
C SER A 264 -6.13 -15.51 -20.11
N GLY A 265 -4.87 -15.65 -20.53
CA GLY A 265 -4.50 -16.10 -21.87
C GLY A 265 -3.00 -16.00 -22.09
N GLN A 266 -2.39 -17.02 -22.71
CA GLN A 266 -1.07 -16.84 -23.29
C GLN A 266 -1.22 -15.89 -24.47
N HIS A 267 -0.57 -14.72 -24.42
CA HIS A 267 -0.31 -13.95 -25.64
C HIS A 267 0.47 -14.88 -26.59
N ASN A 268 -0.22 -15.40 -27.61
CA ASN A 268 0.43 -15.99 -28.77
C ASN A 268 0.93 -14.89 -29.69
#